data_AF-A0A7Y6PIR7-F1
#
_entry.id   AF-A0A7Y6PIR7-F1
#
_cell.length_a   1.000
_cell.length_b   1.000
_cell.length_c   1.000
_cell.angle_alpha   90.00
_cell.angle_beta   90.00
_cell.angle_gamma   90.00
#
_symmetry.space_group_name_H-M   'P 1'
#
loop_
_entity.id
_entity.type
_entity.pdbx_description
1 polymer ?
#
loop_
_entity_poly.entity_id
_entity_poly.type
_entity_poly.pdbx_seq_one_letter_code
_entity_poly.pdbx_strand_id
1 'polypeptide(L)'
;KKGKKTGIKIALGITGAVIILAAAGYGAGAYYYKDKFFKGTTINHIACENMTVEQAEDLIRKKVEDYSIRVQFRNDQTREIKGQDISYAYVSDGSVQKLLDDQNP
;
A
#
# COMPACT_ATOMS: atom_id res chain seq x y z
N LYS A 1 -36.11 38.11 15.91
CA LYS A 1 -36.39 36.66 15.71
C LYS A 1 -36.19 36.15 14.26
N LYS A 2 -36.44 36.94 13.20
CA LYS A 2 -36.23 36.52 11.78
C LYS A 2 -34.77 36.16 11.43
N GLY A 3 -33.79 36.99 11.79
CA GLY A 3 -32.37 36.74 11.48
C GLY A 3 -31.80 35.45 12.10
N LYS A 4 -32.24 35.06 13.30
CA LYS A 4 -31.83 33.81 13.97
C LYS A 4 -32.27 32.58 13.17
N LYS A 5 -33.46 32.60 12.54
CA LYS A 5 -33.97 31.50 11.70
C LYS A 5 -33.24 31.42 10.36
N THR A 6 -32.86 32.56 9.77
CA THR A 6 -32.06 32.60 8.53
C THR A 6 -30.64 32.08 8.76
N GLY A 7 -29.99 32.49 9.86
CA GLY A 7 -28.66 31.97 10.23
C GLY A 7 -28.66 30.45 10.45
N ILE A 8 -29.69 29.91 11.10
CA ILE A 8 -29.85 28.45 11.29
C ILE A 8 -29.99 27.72 9.94
N LYS A 9 -30.76 28.26 8.99
CA LYS A 9 -30.92 27.64 7.66
C LYS A 9 -29.61 27.62 6.85
N ILE A 10 -28.84 28.71 6.91
CA ILE A 10 -27.53 28.79 6.24
C ILE A 10 -26.56 27.79 6.89
N ALA A 11 -26.50 27.75 8.22
CA ALA A 11 -25.66 26.80 8.95
C ALA A 11 -26.01 25.35 8.58
N LEU A 12 -27.30 24.99 8.54
CA LEU A 12 -27.74 23.65 8.11
C LEU A 12 -27.35 23.32 6.67
N GLY A 13 -27.42 24.29 5.75
CA GLY A 13 -26.98 24.11 4.37
C GLY A 13 -25.48 23.82 4.26
N ILE A 14 -24.66 24.57 5.01
CA ILE A 14 -23.20 24.36 5.06
C ILE A 14 -22.89 22.99 5.69
N THR A 15 -23.51 22.67 6.82
CA THR A 15 -23.32 21.37 7.47
C THR A 15 -23.71 20.21 6.54
N GLY A 16 -24.83 20.33 5.82
CA GLY A 16 -25.24 19.34 4.83
C GLY A 16 -24.22 19.17 3.71
N ALA A 17 -23.69 20.27 3.16
CA ALA A 17 -22.66 20.22 2.13
C ALA A 17 -21.38 19.55 2.62
N VAL A 18 -20.94 19.84 3.85
CA VAL A 18 -19.74 19.21 4.45
C VAL A 18 -19.94 17.70 4.62
N ILE A 19 -21.11 17.24 5.06
CA ILE A 19 -21.42 15.81 5.20
C ILE A 19 -21.36 15.12 3.84
N ILE A 20 -21.95 15.73 2.81
CA ILE A 20 -21.93 15.17 1.44
C ILE A 20 -20.50 15.04 0.92
N LEU A 21 -19.67 16.08 1.11
CA LEU A 21 -18.27 16.05 0.69
C LEU A 21 -17.46 15.00 1.46
N ALA A 22 -17.69 14.86 2.77
CA ALA A 22 -17.05 13.83 3.57
C ALA A 22 -17.44 12.41 3.12
N ALA A 23 -18.73 12.18 2.84
CA ALA A 23 -19.22 10.91 2.34
C ALA A 23 -18.63 10.58 0.95
N ALA A 24 -18.54 11.57 0.06
CA ALA A 24 -17.92 11.41 -1.26
C ALA A 24 -16.42 11.09 -1.14
N GLY A 25 -15.70 11.79 -0.25
CA GLY A 25 -14.28 11.52 0.02
C GLY A 25 -14.04 10.12 0.57
N TYR A 26 -14.87 9.69 1.53
CA TYR A 26 -14.81 8.33 2.06
C TYR A 26 -15.10 7.27 0.99
N GLY A 27 -16.15 7.47 0.19
CA GLY A 27 -16.52 6.55 -0.89
C GLY A 27 -15.42 6.44 -1.96
N ALA A 28 -14.80 7.56 -2.33
CA ALA A 28 -13.68 7.57 -3.26
C ALA A 28 -12.46 6.81 -2.70
N GLY A 29 -12.13 6.99 -1.42
CA GLY A 29 -11.06 6.26 -0.75
C GLY A 29 -11.34 4.76 -0.66
N ALA A 30 -12.54 4.38 -0.24
CA ALA A 30 -12.96 2.99 -0.16
C ALA A 30 -12.92 2.29 -1.54
N TYR A 31 -13.34 2.98 -2.59
CA TYR A 31 -13.24 2.46 -3.95
C TYR A 31 -11.79 2.33 -4.43
N TYR A 32 -10.94 3.31 -4.12
CA TYR A 32 -9.53 3.31 -4.52
C TYR A 32 -8.72 2.16 -3.91
N TYR A 33 -8.96 1.84 -2.64
CA TYR A 33 -8.28 0.77 -1.89
C TYR A 33 -9.00 -0.59 -1.91
N LYS A 34 -10.08 -0.71 -2.68
CA LYS A 34 -10.78 -1.99 -2.86
C LYS A 34 -9.84 -3.09 -3.40
N ASP A 35 -8.92 -2.72 -4.28
CA ASP A 35 -7.99 -3.61 -4.96
C ASP A 35 -6.52 -3.22 -4.70
N LYS A 36 -6.27 -2.29 -3.78
CA LYS A 36 -4.93 -1.75 -3.48
C LYS A 36 -4.63 -1.80 -2.00
N PHE A 37 -3.38 -2.04 -1.67
CA PHE A 37 -2.91 -1.90 -0.30
C PHE A 37 -2.99 -0.46 0.19
N PHE A 38 -3.32 -0.26 1.47
CA PHE A 38 -3.38 1.05 2.09
C PHE A 38 -2.05 1.80 2.03
N LYS A 39 -2.14 3.13 2.13
CA LYS A 39 -0.97 3.98 2.34
C LYS A 39 -0.17 3.51 3.56
N GLY A 40 1.14 3.42 3.42
CA GLY A 40 2.05 2.95 4.47
C GLY A 40 2.22 1.42 4.55
N THR A 41 1.52 0.63 3.74
CA THR A 41 1.69 -0.83 3.75
C THR A 41 3.08 -1.24 3.27
N THR A 42 3.75 -2.06 4.06
CA THR A 42 5.02 -2.71 3.72
C THR A 42 4.91 -4.22 3.85
N ILE A 43 5.34 -4.96 2.83
CA ILE A 43 5.40 -6.42 2.83
C ILE A 43 6.87 -6.82 2.81
N ASN A 44 7.34 -7.56 3.83
CA ASN A 44 8.76 -7.93 3.97
C ASN A 44 9.73 -6.75 3.78
N HIS A 45 9.42 -5.60 4.38
CA HIS A 45 10.16 -4.33 4.26
C HIS A 45 10.16 -3.67 2.87
N ILE A 46 9.38 -4.19 1.93
CA ILE A 46 9.17 -3.59 0.61
C ILE A 46 7.91 -2.72 0.68
N ALA A 47 8.03 -1.45 0.29
CA ALA A 47 6.90 -0.53 0.28
C ALA A 47 5.93 -0.91 -0.85
N CYS A 48 4.74 -1.40 -0.46
CA CYS A 48 3.70 -1.88 -1.36
C CYS A 48 2.44 -1.01 -1.30
N GLU A 49 2.53 0.19 -0.72
CA GLU A 49 1.41 1.12 -0.59
C GLU A 49 0.82 1.53 -1.94
N ASN A 50 -0.51 1.63 -1.99
CA ASN A 50 -1.26 2.01 -3.19
C ASN A 50 -1.06 1.07 -4.39
N MET A 51 -0.52 -0.14 -4.17
CA MET A 51 -0.30 -1.13 -5.21
C MET A 51 -1.40 -2.18 -5.20
N THR A 52 -1.74 -2.68 -6.38
CA THR A 52 -2.48 -3.95 -6.51
C THR A 52 -1.61 -5.12 -6.07
N VAL A 53 -2.20 -6.30 -5.88
CA VAL A 53 -1.47 -7.54 -5.59
C VAL A 53 -0.43 -7.82 -6.67
N GLU A 54 -0.82 -7.74 -7.95
CA GLU A 54 0.09 -7.93 -9.09
C GLU A 54 1.29 -6.97 -9.05
N GLN A 55 1.04 -5.68 -8.81
CA GLN A 55 2.10 -4.68 -8.72
C GLN A 55 3.04 -4.93 -7.53
N ALA A 56 2.49 -5.35 -6.38
CA ALA A 56 3.27 -5.69 -5.20
C ALA A 56 4.12 -6.95 -5.45
N GLU A 57 3.56 -7.99 -6.04
CA GLU A 57 4.30 -9.21 -6.38
C GLU A 57 5.43 -8.95 -7.38
N ASP A 58 5.19 -8.13 -8.40
CA ASP A 58 6.21 -7.75 -9.37
C ASP A 58 7.35 -6.95 -8.72
N LEU A 59 7.02 -6.05 -7.79
CA LEU A 59 8.03 -5.32 -7.03
C LEU A 59 8.83 -6.26 -6.13
N ILE A 60 8.16 -7.17 -5.42
CA ILE A 60 8.80 -8.17 -4.56
C ILE A 60 9.74 -9.05 -5.38
N ARG A 61 9.27 -9.56 -6.53
CA ARG A 61 10.08 -10.35 -7.46
C ARG A 61 11.35 -9.62 -7.87
N LYS A 62 11.23 -8.36 -8.31
CA LYS A 62 12.40 -7.53 -8.69
C LYS A 62 13.38 -7.36 -7.53
N LYS A 63 12.89 -7.14 -6.30
CA LYS A 63 13.75 -6.97 -5.12
C LYS A 63 14.42 -8.27 -4.68
N VAL A 64 13.74 -9.40 -4.83
CA VAL A 64 14.27 -10.75 -4.55
C VAL A 64 15.34 -11.13 -5.56
N GLU A 65 15.11 -10.88 -6.85
CA GLU A 65 16.04 -11.26 -7.93
C GLU A 65 17.28 -10.35 -8.02
N ASP A 66 17.18 -9.10 -7.57
CA ASP A 66 18.32 -8.15 -7.45
C ASP A 66 19.11 -8.32 -6.13
N TYR A 67 18.80 -9.37 -5.36
CA TYR A 67 19.46 -9.61 -4.08
C TYR A 67 20.94 -9.97 -4.25
N SER A 68 21.80 -9.44 -3.38
CA SER A 68 23.22 -9.80 -3.33
C SER A 68 23.71 -9.91 -1.88
N ILE A 69 24.58 -10.89 -1.64
CA ILE A 69 25.31 -11.05 -0.38
C ILE A 69 26.78 -10.80 -0.68
N ARG A 70 27.38 -9.89 0.08
CA ARG A 70 28.83 -9.66 0.05
C ARG A 70 29.49 -10.32 1.26
N VAL A 71 30.39 -11.27 1.00
CA VAL A 71 31.13 -12.00 2.02
C VAL A 71 32.57 -11.50 2.03
N GLN A 72 33.00 -10.97 3.18
CA GLN A 72 34.39 -10.59 3.44
C GLN A 72 35.10 -11.74 4.16
N PHE A 73 36.19 -12.21 3.57
CA PHE A 73 37.03 -13.27 4.10
C PHE A 73 38.17 -12.69 4.95
N ARG A 74 38.77 -13.53 5.80
CA ARG A 74 39.84 -13.14 6.74
C ARG A 74 41.13 -12.62 6.07
N ASN A 75 41.31 -12.86 4.78
CA ASN A 75 42.47 -12.47 3.97
C ASN A 75 42.17 -11.24 3.10
N ASP A 76 41.23 -10.38 3.53
CA ASP A 76 40.74 -9.20 2.80
C ASP A 76 40.12 -9.49 1.42
N GLN A 77 39.89 -10.76 1.08
CA GLN A 77 39.15 -11.11 -0.12
C GLN A 77 37.66 -10.83 0.09
N THR A 78 37.03 -10.28 -0.93
CA THR A 78 35.58 -10.09 -0.96
C THR A 78 34.99 -10.89 -2.11
N ARG A 79 33.89 -11.60 -1.85
CA ARG A 79 33.07 -12.21 -2.91
C ARG A 79 31.64 -11.75 -2.80
N GLU A 80 31.03 -11.50 -3.94
CA GLU A 80 29.60 -11.22 -4.07
C GLU A 80 28.92 -12.50 -4.57
N ILE A 81 27.80 -12.85 -3.94
CA ILE A 81 26.89 -13.91 -4.37
C ILE A 81 25.59 -13.21 -4.72
N LYS A 82 25.23 -13.22 -6.00
CA LYS A 82 23.95 -12.69 -6.46
C LYS A 82 22.87 -13.75 -6.30
N GLY A 83 21.62 -13.34 -6.13
CA GLY A 83 20.48 -14.26 -6.10
C GLY A 83 20.45 -15.18 -7.32
N GLN A 84 20.81 -14.65 -8.49
CA GLN A 84 20.92 -15.40 -9.76
C GLN A 84 21.94 -16.54 -9.69
N ASP A 85 23.05 -16.37 -8.96
CA ASP A 85 24.10 -17.39 -8.83
C ASP A 85 23.62 -18.64 -8.07
N ILE A 86 22.56 -18.49 -7.27
CA ILE A 86 21.96 -19.55 -6.45
C ILE A 86 20.52 -19.87 -6.85
N SER A 87 20.06 -19.39 -8.02
CA SER A 87 18.68 -19.55 -8.49
C SER A 87 17.63 -19.04 -7.48
N TYR A 88 17.96 -18.00 -6.72
CA TYR A 88 17.02 -17.36 -5.81
C TYR A 88 15.99 -16.57 -6.61
N ALA A 89 14.73 -16.98 -6.49
CA ALA A 89 13.61 -16.42 -7.23
C ALA A 89 12.38 -16.29 -6.33
N TYR A 90 11.54 -15.29 -6.62
CA TYR A 90 10.25 -15.15 -5.97
C TYR A 90 9.24 -16.12 -6.57
N VAL A 91 8.62 -16.92 -5.71
CA VAL A 91 7.50 -17.81 -6.05
C VAL A 91 6.28 -17.34 -5.27
N SER A 92 5.24 -16.94 -5.99
CA SER A 92 3.97 -16.58 -5.36
C SER A 92 3.36 -17.81 -4.70
N ASP A 93 2.99 -17.68 -3.43
CA ASP A 93 2.24 -18.68 -2.65
C ASP A 93 0.82 -18.19 -2.30
N GLY A 94 0.39 -17.08 -2.88
CA GLY A 94 -0.89 -16.43 -2.60
C GLY A 94 -0.93 -15.63 -1.30
N SER A 95 0.16 -15.56 -0.52
CA SER A 95 0.20 -14.80 0.73
C SER A 95 -0.04 -13.30 0.52
N VAL A 96 0.44 -12.72 -0.58
CA VAL A 96 0.21 -11.30 -0.92
C VAL A 96 -1.27 -11.03 -1.17
N GLN A 97 -1.97 -11.93 -1.89
CA GLN A 97 -3.41 -11.82 -2.08
C GLN A 97 -4.14 -11.89 -0.73
N LYS A 98 -3.76 -12.87 0.11
CA LYS A 98 -4.34 -13.02 1.44
C LYS A 98 -4.19 -11.76 2.30
N LEU A 99 -3.05 -11.07 2.22
CA LEU A 99 -2.86 -9.80 2.93
C LEU A 99 -3.83 -8.71 2.47
N LEU A 100 -4.18 -8.66 1.17
CA LEU A 100 -5.17 -7.72 0.65
C LEU A 100 -6.60 -8.12 1.09
N ASP A 101 -6.90 -9.41 1.13
CA ASP A 101 -8.19 -9.92 1.59
C ASP A 101 -8.37 -9.61 3.09
N ASP A 102 -7.35 -9.84 3.91
CA ASP A 102 -7.35 -9.53 5.36
C ASP A 102 -7.48 -8.01 5.62
N GLN A 103 -6.98 -7.17 4.71
CA GLN A 103 -7.13 -5.71 4.77
C GLN A 103 -8.59 -5.28 4.54
N ASN A 104 -9.33 -6.02 3.71
CA ASN A 104 -10.68 -5.72 3.29
C ASN A 104 -11.67 -6.80 3.79
N PRO A 105 -11.86 -6.93 5.12
CA PRO A 105 -12.68 -7.99 5.72
C PRO A 105 -14.18 -7.88 5.41
#